data_AF-A0A3D5CFH2-F1
#
_entry.id   AF-A0A3D5CFH2-F1
#
_cell.length_a   1.000
_cell.length_b   1.000
_cell.length_c   1.000
_cell.angle_alpha   90.00
_cell.angle_beta   90.00
_cell.angle_gamma   90.00
#
_symmetry.space_group_name_H-M   'P 1'
#
loop_
_entity.id
_entity.type
_entity.pdbx_description
1 polymer ?
#
loop_
_entity_poly.entity_id
_entity_poly.type
_entity_poly.pdbx_seq_one_letter_code
_entity_poly.pdbx_strand_id
1 'polypeptide(L)'
;MGVVTAPTGAYDYLVVGAGAAGCVLAARLSENPDARVLLIEAGPDHRGLREILDAAHWDALIGGRLDYGYRSAPTPHVLGRSIAMPRGRVLGGSSSTNAMLWYRGARADYDAWADAGA
;
A
#
# COMPACT_ATOMS: atom_id res chain seq x y z
N MET A 1 -5.43 18.29 10.75
CA MET A 1 -5.64 17.39 9.59
C MET A 1 -6.22 18.26 8.49
N GLY A 2 -5.42 18.67 7.52
CA GLY A 2 -5.89 19.57 6.46
C GLY A 2 -6.82 18.82 5.53
N VAL A 3 -8.06 19.29 5.40
CA VAL A 3 -8.94 18.82 4.33
C VAL A 3 -8.33 19.35 3.04
N VAL A 4 -7.72 18.47 2.25
CA VAL A 4 -7.40 18.80 0.86
C VAL A 4 -8.75 18.92 0.16
N THR A 5 -9.09 20.11 -0.31
CA THR A 5 -10.29 20.31 -1.13
C THR A 5 -10.20 19.40 -2.34
N ALA A 6 -11.15 18.46 -2.49
CA ALA A 6 -11.23 17.63 -3.67
C ALA A 6 -11.34 18.54 -4.91
N PRO A 7 -10.57 18.29 -5.98
CA PRO A 7 -10.68 19.12 -7.16
C PRO A 7 -12.10 19.02 -7.72
N THR A 8 -12.66 20.15 -8.16
CA THR A 8 -14.03 20.21 -8.67
C THR A 8 -14.08 19.72 -10.11
N GLY A 9 -14.73 18.57 -10.34
CA GLY A 9 -14.89 17.97 -11.66
C GLY A 9 -15.27 16.49 -11.58
N ALA A 10 -15.80 15.95 -12.68
CA ALA A 10 -15.97 14.51 -12.83
C ALA A 10 -14.62 13.82 -13.10
N TYR A 11 -14.49 12.56 -12.69
CA TYR A 11 -13.36 11.69 -13.03
C TYR A 11 -13.91 10.43 -13.69
N ASP A 12 -13.13 9.86 -14.60
CA ASP A 12 -13.48 8.61 -15.26
C ASP A 12 -13.09 7.41 -14.38
N TYR A 13 -12.02 7.58 -13.58
CA TYR A 13 -11.52 6.57 -12.66
C TYR A 13 -11.22 7.16 -11.28
N LEU A 14 -11.65 6.44 -10.25
CA LEU A 14 -11.30 6.70 -8.86
C LEU A 14 -10.46 5.54 -8.33
N VAL A 15 -9.21 5.81 -7.99
CA VAL A 15 -8.31 4.83 -7.37
C VAL A 15 -8.17 5.17 -5.90
N VAL A 16 -8.70 4.29 -5.03
CA VAL A 16 -8.66 4.47 -3.58
C VAL A 16 -7.46 3.71 -3.01
N GLY A 17 -6.49 4.46 -2.51
CA GLY A 17 -5.22 3.97 -1.98
C GLY A 17 -4.10 4.06 -3.01
N ALA A 18 -3.08 4.87 -2.73
CA ALA A 18 -1.85 4.95 -3.51
C ALA A 18 -0.80 3.96 -3.00
N GLY A 19 -1.21 2.71 -2.82
CA GLY A 19 -0.31 1.60 -2.52
C GLY A 19 0.32 0.99 -3.76
N ALA A 20 0.98 -0.16 -3.60
CA ALA A 20 1.67 -0.89 -4.68
C ALA A 20 0.83 -1.03 -5.97
N ALA A 21 -0.40 -1.56 -5.84
CA ALA A 21 -1.30 -1.75 -6.98
C ALA A 21 -1.94 -0.44 -7.45
N GLY A 22 -2.35 0.43 -6.52
CA GLY A 22 -3.02 1.69 -6.84
C GLY A 22 -2.15 2.66 -7.63
N CYS A 23 -0.87 2.79 -7.27
CA CYS A 23 0.09 3.59 -8.05
C CYS A 23 0.26 3.05 -9.47
N VAL A 24 0.36 1.73 -9.65
CA VAL A 24 0.48 1.12 -10.98
C VAL A 24 -0.80 1.35 -11.80
N LEU A 25 -1.96 1.13 -11.20
CA LEU A 25 -3.24 1.31 -11.87
C LEU A 25 -3.44 2.76 -12.30
N ALA A 26 -3.20 3.73 -11.40
CA ALA A 26 -3.32 5.14 -11.71
C ALA A 26 -2.36 5.56 -12.83
N ALA A 27 -1.11 5.10 -12.79
CA ALA A 27 -0.13 5.36 -13.84
C ALA A 27 -0.61 4.85 -15.21
N ARG A 28 -1.04 3.59 -15.29
CA ARG A 28 -1.51 2.98 -16.56
C ARG A 28 -2.78 3.63 -17.09
N LEU A 29 -3.75 3.93 -16.24
CA LEU A 29 -4.98 4.60 -16.67
C LEU A 29 -4.69 6.02 -17.20
N SER A 30 -3.73 6.72 -16.59
CA SER A 30 -3.33 8.07 -17.01
C SER A 30 -2.49 8.13 -18.28
N GLU A 31 -2.05 6.98 -18.83
CA GLU A 31 -1.38 6.93 -20.14
C GLU A 31 -2.35 7.31 -21.28
N ASN A 32 -3.66 7.14 -21.07
CA ASN A 32 -4.68 7.69 -21.95
C ASN A 32 -4.89 9.18 -21.65
N PRO A 33 -4.56 10.11 -22.56
CA PRO A 33 -4.71 11.55 -22.33
C PRO A 33 -6.17 12.00 -22.16
N ASP A 34 -7.14 11.21 -22.63
CA ASP A 34 -8.57 11.51 -22.50
C ASP A 34 -9.15 11.05 -21.15
N ALA A 35 -8.40 10.29 -20.34
CA ALA A 35 -8.85 9.78 -19.06
C ALA A 35 -8.47 10.69 -17.89
N ARG A 36 -9.45 11.03 -17.04
CA ARG A 36 -9.22 11.74 -15.78
C ARG A 36 -9.22 10.75 -14.63
N VAL A 37 -8.07 10.62 -13.98
CA VAL A 37 -7.85 9.69 -12.87
C VAL A 37 -7.67 10.46 -11.57
N LEU A 38 -8.49 10.16 -10.55
CA LEU A 38 -8.29 10.64 -9.19
C LEU A 38 -7.68 9.52 -8.34
N LEU A 39 -6.48 9.76 -7.82
CA LEU A 39 -5.81 8.87 -6.86
C LEU A 39 -5.93 9.47 -5.45
N ILE A 40 -6.47 8.71 -4.51
CA ILE A 40 -6.66 9.14 -3.12
C ILE A 40 -5.76 8.33 -2.20
N GLU A 41 -4.98 9.00 -1.35
CA GLU A 41 -4.13 8.36 -0.34
C GLU A 41 -4.34 8.99 1.03
N ALA A 42 -4.42 8.16 2.08
CA ALA A 42 -4.66 8.62 3.44
C ALA A 42 -3.38 9.02 4.18
N GLY A 43 -2.24 8.47 3.74
CA GLY A 43 -0.91 8.81 4.23
C GLY A 43 -0.29 10.05 3.56
N PRO A 44 0.82 10.56 4.11
CA PRO A 44 1.56 11.63 3.49
C PRO A 44 2.33 11.13 2.26
N ASP A 45 2.89 12.06 1.50
CA ASP A 45 3.97 11.77 0.57
C ASP A 45 5.27 11.42 1.33
N HIS A 46 6.17 10.67 0.68
CA HIS A 46 7.46 10.25 1.24
C HIS A 46 8.67 11.02 0.70
N ARG A 47 8.50 11.99 -0.21
CA ARG A 47 9.62 12.83 -0.69
C ARG A 47 10.38 13.45 0.48
N GLY A 48 11.69 13.18 0.55
CA GLY A 48 12.58 13.69 1.60
C GLY A 48 12.55 12.93 2.93
N LEU A 49 11.74 11.87 3.06
CA LEU A 49 11.69 11.06 4.28
C LEU A 49 12.82 10.03 4.28
N ARG A 50 13.91 10.33 5.02
CA ARG A 50 15.09 9.45 5.12
C ARG A 50 14.76 8.06 5.64
N GLU A 51 13.79 7.93 6.56
CA GLU A 51 13.32 6.64 7.09
C GLU A 51 12.76 5.70 6.01
N ILE A 52 12.28 6.23 4.86
CA ILE A 52 11.84 5.42 3.70
C ILE A 52 12.96 5.28 2.68
N LEU A 53 13.70 6.36 2.43
CA LEU A 53 14.73 6.38 1.38
C LEU A 53 16.00 5.60 1.77
N ASP A 54 16.18 5.33 3.06
CA ASP A 54 17.30 4.58 3.60
C ASP A 54 16.85 3.17 3.99
N ALA A 55 17.19 2.20 3.14
CA ALA A 55 16.82 0.80 3.31
C ALA A 55 17.24 0.20 4.67
N ALA A 56 18.28 0.73 5.31
CA ALA A 56 18.76 0.23 6.59
C ALA A 56 17.80 0.52 7.76
N HIS A 57 16.82 1.42 7.57
CA HIS A 57 15.89 1.88 8.61
C HIS A 57 14.49 1.27 8.47
N TRP A 58 14.31 0.27 7.61
CA TRP A 58 12.99 -0.29 7.29
C TRP A 58 12.25 -0.83 8.52
N ASP A 59 12.98 -1.36 9.51
CA ASP A 59 12.42 -1.94 10.73
C ASP A 59 11.83 -0.87 11.66
N ALA A 60 12.42 0.32 11.70
CA ALA A 60 11.91 1.47 12.44
C ALA A 60 10.56 2.00 11.89
N LEU A 61 10.18 1.62 10.66
CA LEU A 61 8.88 1.96 10.09
C LEU A 61 7.74 1.14 10.71
N ILE A 62 8.02 -0.02 11.30
CA ILE A 62 7.02 -0.89 11.93
C ILE A 62 6.47 -0.21 13.19
N GLY A 63 5.16 0.06 13.22
CA GLY A 63 4.50 0.78 14.30
C GLY A 63 4.86 2.28 14.37
N GLY A 64 5.61 2.78 13.38
CA GLY A 64 5.96 4.20 13.26
C GLY A 64 4.80 5.05 12.71
N ARG A 65 5.06 6.35 12.50
CA ARG A 65 4.06 7.32 12.02
C ARG A 65 3.50 7.03 10.62
N LEU A 66 4.21 6.21 9.83
CA LEU A 66 3.85 5.81 8.47
C LEU A 66 3.24 4.40 8.43
N ASP A 67 2.89 3.83 9.58
CA ASP A 67 2.18 2.56 9.71
C ASP A 67 0.74 2.83 10.18
N TYR A 68 -0.23 2.08 9.66
CA TYR A 68 -1.58 2.05 10.22
C TYR A 68 -1.61 1.47 11.65
N GLY A 69 -0.59 0.71 12.05
CA GLY A 69 -0.46 0.16 13.39
C GLY A 69 -1.47 -0.94 13.70
N TYR A 70 -1.95 -1.65 12.68
CA TYR A 70 -2.91 -2.73 12.87
C TYR A 70 -2.33 -3.84 13.73
N ARG A 71 -3.21 -4.47 14.50
CA ARG A 71 -2.89 -5.63 15.30
C ARG A 71 -4.01 -6.65 15.18
N SER A 72 -3.64 -7.93 15.21
CA SER A 72 -4.62 -9.01 15.24
C SER A 72 -5.41 -8.99 16.57
N ALA A 73 -6.63 -9.49 16.53
CA ALA A 73 -7.31 -9.92 17.75
C ALA A 73 -6.47 -11.03 18.42
N PRO A 74 -6.41 -11.07 19.77
CA PRO A 74 -5.85 -12.20 20.50
C PRO A 74 -6.55 -13.51 20.17
N THR A 75 -5.80 -14.60 19.97
CA THR A 75 -6.40 -15.94 19.78
C THR A 75 -5.60 -17.02 20.52
N PRO A 76 -6.22 -18.15 20.92
CA PRO A 76 -5.51 -19.28 21.52
C PRO A 76 -4.40 -19.86 20.62
N HIS A 77 -4.56 -19.80 19.30
CA HIS A 77 -3.57 -20.29 18.33
C HIS A 77 -2.23 -19.54 18.41
N VAL A 78 -2.23 -18.32 18.95
CA VAL A 78 -1.02 -17.52 19.19
C VAL A 78 -0.78 -17.27 20.68
N LEU A 79 -1.28 -18.15 21.55
CA LEU A 79 -1.14 -18.08 23.00
C LEU A 79 -1.71 -16.76 23.59
N GLY A 80 -2.84 -16.29 23.04
CA GLY A 80 -3.48 -15.05 23.48
C GLY A 80 -2.73 -13.78 23.12
N ARG A 81 -1.71 -13.84 22.24
CA ARG A 81 -0.99 -12.64 21.78
C ARG A 81 -1.79 -11.87 20.73
N SER A 82 -1.66 -10.55 20.78
CA SER A 82 -2.01 -9.67 19.67
C SER A 82 -0.76 -9.46 18.81
N ILE A 83 -0.81 -9.81 17.53
CA ILE A 83 0.33 -9.76 16.62
C ILE A 83 0.29 -8.48 15.80
N ALA A 84 1.42 -7.77 15.68
CA ALA A 84 1.53 -6.59 14.85
C ALA A 84 1.39 -6.95 13.36
N MET A 85 0.61 -6.16 12.62
CA MET A 85 0.32 -6.34 11.20
C MET A 85 0.67 -5.04 10.46
N PRO A 86 1.97 -4.72 10.30
CA PRO A 86 2.39 -3.42 9.78
C PRO A 86 1.88 -3.21 8.36
N ARG A 87 1.21 -2.08 8.11
CA ARG A 87 0.70 -1.65 6.79
C ARG A 87 1.10 -0.20 6.54
N GLY A 88 1.84 0.04 5.46
CA GLY A 88 2.26 1.39 5.08
C GLY A 88 1.08 2.32 4.82
N ARG A 89 1.06 3.45 5.53
CA ARG A 89 0.17 4.60 5.40
C ARG A 89 0.97 5.79 4.86
N VAL A 90 1.28 5.76 3.57
CA VAL A 90 2.13 6.73 2.87
C VAL A 90 1.93 6.54 1.36
N LEU A 91 2.25 7.52 0.54
CA LEU A 91 2.34 7.35 -0.93
C LEU A 91 3.31 6.21 -1.27
N GLY A 92 2.86 5.26 -2.09
CA GLY A 92 3.51 3.97 -2.39
C GLY A 92 3.08 2.83 -1.43
N GLY A 93 2.40 3.16 -0.33
CA GLY A 93 1.84 2.24 0.66
C GLY A 93 2.89 1.31 1.26
N SER A 94 2.56 0.02 1.38
CA SER A 94 3.46 -0.97 1.96
C SER A 94 4.71 -1.24 1.13
N SER A 95 4.78 -0.84 -0.15
CA SER A 95 6.02 -0.89 -0.92
C SER A 95 7.04 0.13 -0.45
N SER A 96 6.61 1.26 0.10
CA SER A 96 7.49 2.28 0.68
C SER A 96 8.00 1.91 2.07
N THR A 97 7.42 0.89 2.71
CA THR A 97 7.76 0.49 4.09
C THR A 97 8.16 -0.98 4.20
N ASN A 98 8.45 -1.65 3.07
CA ASN A 98 8.86 -3.06 3.08
C ASN A 98 10.38 -3.20 3.28
N ALA A 99 10.83 -4.43 3.50
CA ALA A 99 12.25 -4.77 3.60
C ALA A 99 12.96 -4.90 2.24
N MET A 100 12.41 -4.31 1.17
CA MET A 100 12.92 -4.37 -0.21
C MET A 100 13.07 -5.77 -0.82
N LEU A 101 12.49 -6.79 -0.18
CA LEU A 101 12.55 -8.15 -0.68
C LEU A 101 11.67 -8.29 -1.92
N TRP A 102 12.20 -8.95 -2.95
CA TRP A 102 11.49 -9.20 -4.19
C TRP A 102 11.48 -10.70 -4.51
N TYR A 103 10.28 -11.25 -4.55
CA TYR A 103 10.05 -12.65 -4.89
C TYR A 103 8.81 -12.75 -5.78
N ARG A 104 8.73 -13.83 -6.56
CA ARG A 104 7.51 -14.29 -7.20
C ARG A 104 7.07 -15.59 -6.55
N GLY A 105 5.81 -15.95 -6.73
CA GLY A 105 5.33 -17.29 -6.39
C GLY A 105 5.96 -18.35 -7.28
N ALA A 106 5.86 -19.61 -6.88
CA ALA A 106 6.11 -20.73 -7.75
C ALA A 106 5.01 -20.83 -8.80
N ARG A 107 5.31 -21.43 -9.96
CA ARG A 107 4.31 -21.67 -11.01
C ARG A 107 3.02 -22.31 -10.48
N ALA A 108 3.19 -23.31 -9.60
CA ALA A 108 2.09 -24.05 -8.99
C ALA A 108 1.14 -23.16 -8.18
N ASP A 109 1.62 -22.07 -7.57
CA ASP A 109 0.77 -21.15 -6.82
C ASP A 109 -0.25 -20.47 -7.74
N TYR A 110 0.18 -20.11 -8.96
CA TYR A 110 -0.67 -19.47 -9.96
C TYR A 110 -1.58 -20.46 -10.68
N ASP A 111 -1.07 -21.65 -11.00
CA ASP A 111 -1.86 -22.73 -11.61
C ASP A 111 -3.02 -23.12 -10.66
N ALA A 112 -2.75 -23.21 -9.35
CA ALA A 112 -3.77 -23.50 -8.34
C ALA A 112 -4.90 -22.45 -8.28
N TRP A 113 -4.61 -21.17 -8.57
CA TRP A 113 -5.66 -20.14 -8.67
C TRP A 113 -6.56 -20.38 -9.89
N ALA A 114 -5.97 -20.71 -11.04
CA ALA A 114 -6.74 -21.02 -12.24
C ALA A 114 -7.61 -22.27 -12.04
N ASP A 115 -7.08 -23.31 -11.41
CA ASP A 115 -7.83 -24.54 -11.08
C ASP A 115 -8.98 -24.26 -10.10
N ALA A 116 -8.84 -23.24 -9.23
CA ALA A 116 -9.89 -22.77 -8.32
C ALA A 116 -10.92 -21.83 -8.99
N GLY A 117 -10.73 -21.48 -10.27
CA GLY A 117 -11.66 -20.66 -11.05
C GLY A 117 -11.41 -19.15 -11.01
N ALA A 118 -10.17 -18.73 -10.75
CA ALA A 118 -9.75 -17.33 -10.91
C ALA A 118 -9.73 -16.87 -12.38
#